data_AF-A0A9D7FIS9-F1
#
_entry.id   AF-A0A9D7FIS9-F1
#
_cell.length_a   1.000
_cell.length_b   1.000
_cell.length_c   1.000
_cell.angle_alpha   90.00
_cell.angle_beta   90.00
_cell.angle_gamma   90.00
#
_symmetry.space_group_name_H-M   'P 1'
#
loop_
_entity.id
_entity.type
_entity.pdbx_description
1 polymer ?
#
loop_
_entity_poly.entity_id
_entity_poly.type
_entity_poly.pdbx_seq_one_letter_code
_entity_poly.pdbx_strand_id
1 'polypeptide(L)'
;MTRVFYRCPKCGYRPAQAMPADGQCPVCDIYFQKWEDAQAELELGEVAAQQSSTVEAASAFPAALLTPQARMAPAVFYSRCAALIFIAVWGWRLIGMDYRDGEIGGSFMHNILLPIHEAGHVLFLPFGEFLTILGGSFFQLALPLGLAIAFVLRNRDNFAAAVCLWWFGASFLDLAPTFMTHWIHN
;
A
#
# COMPACT_ATOMS: atom_id res chain seq x y z
N MET A 1 46.10 12.52 19.56
CA MET A 1 46.23 13.82 18.88
C MET A 1 45.14 14.73 19.41
N THR A 2 45.49 15.80 20.12
CA THR A 2 44.53 16.76 20.66
C THR A 2 43.90 17.52 19.50
N ARG A 3 42.58 17.42 19.30
CA ARG A 3 41.88 18.20 18.26
C ARG A 3 41.96 19.69 18.61
N VAL A 4 42.14 20.53 17.61
CA VAL A 4 42.18 21.99 17.74
C VAL A 4 41.25 22.63 16.71
N PHE A 5 40.64 23.75 17.07
CA PHE A 5 39.68 24.49 16.24
C PHE A 5 40.26 25.85 15.81
N TYR A 6 40.31 26.07 14.50
CA TYR A 6 40.70 27.36 13.89
C TYR A 6 39.50 28.29 13.64
N ARG A 7 38.28 27.77 13.80
CA ARG A 7 37.02 28.52 13.62
C ARG A 7 35.94 27.93 14.52
N CYS A 8 35.16 28.79 15.17
CA CYS A 8 33.97 28.36 15.91
C CYS A 8 32.88 27.87 14.93
N PRO A 9 32.30 26.67 15.12
CA PRO A 9 31.27 26.12 14.22
C PRO A 9 29.91 26.83 14.35
N LYS A 10 29.59 27.44 15.50
CA LYS A 10 28.31 28.12 15.73
C LYS A 10 28.29 29.57 15.23
N CYS A 11 29.28 30.38 15.62
CA CYS A 11 29.30 31.81 15.29
C CYS A 11 30.34 32.21 14.23
N GLY A 12 31.22 31.29 13.84
CA GLY A 12 32.24 31.55 12.82
C GLY A 12 33.45 32.37 13.27
N TYR A 13 33.59 32.71 14.56
CA TYR A 13 34.73 33.45 15.11
C TYR A 13 36.07 32.76 14.82
N ARG A 14 37.08 33.55 14.44
CA ARG A 14 38.45 33.10 14.12
C ARG A 14 39.44 33.68 15.15
N PRO A 15 39.92 32.87 16.12
CA PRO A 15 40.93 33.32 17.06
C PRO A 15 42.29 33.46 16.38
N ALA A 16 43.18 34.28 16.96
CA ALA A 16 44.56 34.42 16.48
C ALA A 16 45.44 33.17 16.74
N GLN A 17 45.06 32.34 17.72
CA GLN A 17 45.69 31.05 18.04
C GLN A 17 44.62 29.95 18.03
N ALA A 18 44.99 28.74 17.64
CA ALA A 18 44.06 27.62 17.59
C ALA A 18 43.49 27.32 18.99
N MET A 19 42.17 27.17 19.10
CA MET A 19 41.51 26.84 20.36
C MET A 19 41.55 25.33 20.60
N PRO A 20 41.78 24.87 21.84
CA PRO A 20 41.74 23.45 22.15
C PRO A 20 40.30 22.93 22.19
N ALA A 21 40.10 21.62 22.05
CA ALA A 21 38.77 21.00 21.95
C ALA A 21 37.93 21.04 23.24
N ASP A 22 38.58 21.20 24.40
CA ASP A 22 37.96 21.46 25.70
C ASP A 22 37.71 22.96 25.95
N GLY A 23 38.13 23.82 25.01
CA GLY A 23 38.01 25.26 25.10
C GLY A 23 36.58 25.79 24.96
N GLN A 24 36.41 27.02 25.42
CA GLN A 24 35.18 27.80 25.33
C GLN A 24 35.34 28.94 24.33
N CYS A 25 34.33 29.20 23.51
CA CYS A 25 34.35 30.32 22.57
C CYS A 25 34.06 31.65 23.30
N PRO A 26 34.93 32.68 23.23
CA PRO A 26 34.73 33.94 23.96
C PRO A 26 33.61 34.82 23.40
N VAL A 27 33.07 34.51 22.22
CA VAL A 27 32.03 35.32 21.56
C VAL A 27 30.63 34.75 21.76
N CYS A 28 30.46 33.44 21.57
CA CYS A 28 29.16 32.79 21.61
C CYS A 28 29.00 31.79 22.76
N ASP A 29 30.02 31.72 23.62
CA ASP A 29 30.01 31.02 24.90
C ASP A 29 29.73 29.51 24.85
N ILE A 30 30.02 28.87 23.72
CA ILE A 30 29.90 27.41 23.60
C ILE A 30 31.17 26.70 24.03
N TYR A 31 30.99 25.53 24.62
CA TYR A 31 32.05 24.53 24.81
C TYR A 31 32.09 23.62 23.59
N PHE A 32 33.26 23.49 22.95
CA PHE A 32 33.37 22.74 21.68
C PHE A 32 33.03 21.26 21.85
N GLN A 33 33.49 20.62 22.93
CA GLN A 33 33.16 19.22 23.24
C GLN A 33 31.65 18.98 23.33
N LYS A 34 30.94 19.79 24.13
CA LYS A 34 29.48 19.66 24.29
C LYS A 34 28.73 19.92 22.98
N TRP A 35 29.25 20.80 22.13
CA TRP A 35 28.66 21.09 20.83
C TRP A 35 28.80 19.90 19.86
N GLU A 36 29.98 19.28 19.80
CA GLU A 36 30.18 18.07 18.99
C GLU A 36 29.31 16.91 19.47
N ASP A 37 29.23 16.69 20.79
CA ASP A 37 28.39 15.64 21.37
C ASP A 37 26.91 15.85 21.02
N ALA A 38 26.42 17.11 21.10
CA ALA A 38 25.06 17.46 20.73
C ALA A 38 24.78 17.31 19.23
N GLN A 39 25.75 17.62 18.35
CA GLN A 39 25.61 17.40 16.91
C GLN A 39 25.61 15.90 16.58
N ALA A 40 26.48 15.12 17.23
CA ALA A 40 26.51 13.67 17.05
C ALA A 40 25.19 13.02 17.48
N GLU A 41 24.60 13.47 18.59
CA GLU A 41 23.29 12.99 19.06
C GLU A 41 22.14 13.35 18.10
N LEU A 42 22.17 14.56 17.53
CA LEU A 42 21.21 14.99 16.50
C LEU A 42 21.35 14.16 15.21
N GLU A 43 22.58 13.94 14.73
CA GLU A 43 22.83 13.13 13.53
C GLU A 43 22.41 11.66 13.75
N LEU A 44 22.69 11.09 14.92
CA LEU A 44 22.23 9.75 15.30
C LEU A 44 20.70 9.67 15.36
N GLY A 45 20.03 10.70 15.89
CA GLY A 45 18.57 10.78 15.95
C GLY A 45 17.92 10.90 14.58
N GLU A 46 18.50 11.69 13.67
CA GLU A 46 17.98 11.91 12.32
C GLU A 46 18.13 10.66 11.44
N VAL A 47 19.29 9.99 11.51
CA VAL A 47 19.52 8.72 10.81
C VAL A 47 18.59 7.62 11.34
N ALA A 48 18.35 7.56 12.64
CA ALA A 48 17.39 6.61 13.24
C ALA A 48 15.94 6.88 12.80
N ALA A 49 15.52 8.15 12.73
CA ALA A 49 14.18 8.54 12.28
C ALA A 49 13.93 8.23 10.79
N GLN A 50 14.93 8.46 9.93
CA GLN A 50 14.84 8.12 8.50
C GLN A 50 14.85 6.60 8.25
N GLN A 51 15.58 5.82 9.05
CA GLN A 51 15.56 4.35 8.95
C GLN A 51 14.26 3.74 9.47
N SER A 52 13.67 4.29 10.55
CA SER A 52 12.40 3.78 11.10
C SER A 52 11.24 3.97 10.12
N SER A 53 11.13 5.15 9.49
CA SER A 53 10.01 5.50 8.61
C SER A 53 9.93 4.68 7.32
N THR A 54 11.07 4.26 6.76
CA THR A 54 11.14 3.49 5.51
C THR A 54 10.90 1.99 5.75
N VAL A 55 11.34 1.45 6.88
CA VAL A 55 11.18 0.03 7.23
C VAL A 55 9.78 -0.28 7.75
N GLU A 56 9.14 0.65 8.45
CA GLU A 56 7.80 0.45 9.05
C GLU A 56 6.69 0.40 7.99
N ALA A 57 6.77 1.22 6.94
CA ALA A 57 5.82 1.18 5.81
C ALA A 57 5.96 -0.11 4.97
N ALA A 58 7.19 -0.59 4.75
CA ALA A 58 7.45 -1.81 3.98
C ALA A 58 7.13 -3.11 4.77
N SER A 59 7.27 -3.09 6.10
CA SER A 59 6.98 -4.23 6.98
C SER A 59 5.53 -4.30 7.46
N ALA A 60 4.75 -3.21 7.33
CA ALA A 60 3.35 -3.16 7.77
C ALA A 60 2.44 -4.18 7.08
N PHE A 61 2.62 -4.43 5.78
CA PHE A 61 1.75 -5.34 5.02
C PHE A 61 1.93 -6.82 5.40
N PRO A 62 3.15 -7.42 5.37
CA PRO A 62 3.34 -8.79 5.82
C PRO A 62 3.05 -8.97 7.31
N ALA A 63 3.37 -7.98 8.16
CA ALA A 63 3.03 -8.02 9.58
C ALA A 63 1.51 -7.97 9.82
N ALA A 64 0.76 -7.18 9.04
CA ALA A 64 -0.70 -7.13 9.12
C ALA A 64 -1.35 -8.46 8.70
N LEU A 65 -0.84 -9.10 7.66
CA LEU A 65 -1.33 -10.42 7.21
C LEU A 65 -1.07 -11.52 8.23
N LEU A 66 0.09 -11.51 8.89
CA LEU A 66 0.50 -12.53 9.86
C LEU A 66 -0.04 -12.27 11.27
N THR A 67 -0.77 -11.18 11.51
CA THR A 67 -1.37 -10.92 12.82
C THR A 67 -2.59 -11.83 13.01
N PRO A 68 -2.55 -12.79 13.96
CA PRO A 68 -3.71 -13.66 14.22
C PRO A 68 -4.88 -12.82 14.74
N GLN A 69 -6.07 -13.09 14.21
CA GLN A 69 -7.28 -12.41 14.67
C GLN A 69 -7.60 -12.75 16.12
N ALA A 70 -8.17 -11.77 16.84
CA ALA A 70 -8.63 -11.96 18.21
C ALA A 70 -9.61 -13.14 18.30
N ARG A 71 -9.63 -13.82 19.45
CA ARG A 71 -10.41 -15.04 19.68
C ARG A 71 -11.87 -14.83 19.27
N MET A 72 -12.32 -15.57 18.26
CA MET A 72 -13.65 -15.45 17.68
C MET A 72 -14.64 -16.38 18.38
N ALA A 73 -15.91 -16.00 18.44
CA ALA A 73 -16.97 -16.92 18.82
C ALA A 73 -17.04 -18.10 17.82
N PRO A 74 -17.27 -19.35 18.26
CA PRO A 74 -17.25 -20.52 17.37
C PRO A 74 -18.20 -20.37 16.17
N ALA A 75 -19.39 -19.81 16.38
CA ALA A 75 -20.37 -19.59 15.31
C ALA A 75 -19.83 -18.69 14.18
N VAL A 76 -19.10 -17.62 14.52
CA VAL A 76 -18.50 -16.68 13.54
C VAL A 76 -17.36 -17.35 12.79
N PHE A 77 -16.59 -18.20 13.47
CA PHE A 77 -15.53 -18.98 12.82
C PHE A 77 -16.10 -19.94 11.77
N TYR A 78 -17.09 -20.77 12.16
CA TYR A 78 -17.70 -21.74 11.25
C TYR A 78 -18.43 -21.06 10.08
N SER A 79 -19.09 -19.92 10.30
CA SER A 79 -19.75 -19.19 9.22
C SER A 79 -18.74 -18.63 8.21
N ARG A 80 -17.59 -18.11 8.67
CA ARG A 80 -16.49 -17.69 7.79
C ARG A 80 -15.89 -18.85 7.01
N CYS A 81 -15.64 -19.99 7.66
CA CYS A 81 -15.17 -21.19 6.96
C CYS A 81 -16.17 -21.66 5.88
N ALA A 82 -17.45 -21.73 6.22
CA ALA A 82 -18.50 -22.10 5.28
C ALA A 82 -18.57 -21.12 4.09
N ALA A 83 -18.47 -19.81 4.35
CA ALA A 83 -18.42 -18.79 3.31
C ALA A 83 -17.19 -18.95 2.41
N LEU A 84 -16.00 -19.22 2.97
CA LEU A 84 -14.78 -19.47 2.19
C LEU A 84 -14.92 -20.70 1.29
N ILE A 85 -15.49 -21.79 1.81
CA ILE A 85 -15.75 -23.00 1.02
C ILE A 85 -16.72 -22.69 -0.11
N PHE A 86 -17.81 -21.97 0.19
CA PHE A 86 -18.80 -21.58 -0.80
C PHE A 86 -18.18 -20.75 -1.93
N ILE A 87 -17.43 -19.69 -1.62
CA ILE A 87 -16.78 -18.86 -2.66
C ILE A 87 -15.70 -19.65 -3.42
N ALA A 88 -14.99 -20.58 -2.78
CA ALA A 88 -14.00 -21.42 -3.45
C ALA A 88 -14.66 -22.37 -4.46
N VAL A 89 -15.75 -23.04 -4.07
CA VAL A 89 -16.54 -23.91 -4.97
C VAL A 89 -17.16 -23.09 -6.09
N TRP A 90 -17.71 -21.91 -5.78
CA TRP A 90 -18.29 -21.04 -6.78
C TRP A 90 -17.22 -20.51 -7.74
N GLY A 91 -16.07 -20.06 -7.23
CA GLY A 91 -14.93 -19.64 -8.04
C GLY A 91 -14.42 -20.74 -8.97
N TRP A 92 -14.33 -21.98 -8.47
CA TRP A 92 -13.97 -23.14 -9.30
C TRP A 92 -14.96 -23.35 -10.44
N ARG A 93 -16.27 -23.23 -10.14
CA ARG A 93 -17.31 -23.29 -11.17
C ARG A 93 -17.12 -22.16 -12.20
N LEU A 94 -16.81 -20.93 -11.76
CA LEU A 94 -16.60 -19.81 -12.66
C LEU A 94 -15.40 -20.03 -13.60
N ILE A 95 -14.30 -20.57 -13.09
CA ILE A 95 -13.11 -20.92 -13.87
C ILE A 95 -13.42 -21.99 -14.92
N GLY A 96 -14.31 -22.92 -14.59
CA GLY A 96 -14.72 -24.00 -15.49
C GLY A 96 -15.74 -23.60 -16.57
N MET A 97 -16.30 -22.38 -16.53
CA MET A 97 -17.19 -21.90 -17.59
C MET A 97 -16.37 -21.54 -18.83
N ASP A 98 -16.85 -21.95 -20.01
CA ASP A 98 -16.13 -21.66 -21.24
C ASP A 98 -16.29 -20.17 -21.60
N TYR A 99 -15.17 -19.47 -21.68
CA TYR A 99 -15.14 -18.06 -22.08
C TYR A 99 -15.43 -17.89 -23.58
N ARG A 100 -15.28 -18.95 -24.39
CA ARG A 100 -15.46 -18.93 -25.85
C ARG A 100 -16.93 -18.96 -26.26
N ASP A 101 -17.77 -19.60 -25.43
CA ASP A 101 -19.21 -19.71 -25.66
C ASP A 101 -20.00 -18.55 -25.02
N GLY A 102 -19.30 -17.61 -24.36
CA GLY A 102 -19.92 -16.45 -23.72
C GLY A 102 -20.72 -16.79 -22.45
N GLU A 103 -20.60 -18.01 -21.91
CA GLU A 103 -21.33 -18.45 -20.70
C GLU A 103 -21.01 -17.56 -19.48
N ILE A 104 -19.79 -17.04 -19.41
CA ILE A 104 -19.37 -16.07 -18.38
C ILE A 104 -20.23 -14.80 -18.45
N GLY A 105 -20.54 -14.30 -19.64
CA GLY A 105 -21.39 -13.11 -19.84
C GLY A 105 -22.85 -13.31 -19.43
N GLY A 106 -23.33 -14.56 -19.37
CA GLY A 106 -24.64 -14.90 -18.81
C GLY A 106 -24.63 -15.14 -17.31
N SER A 107 -23.47 -15.10 -16.66
CA SER A 107 -23.34 -15.48 -15.27
C SER A 107 -23.90 -14.42 -14.32
N PHE A 108 -24.32 -14.86 -13.13
CA PHE A 108 -24.73 -13.93 -12.07
C PHE A 108 -23.62 -12.92 -11.72
N MET A 109 -22.35 -13.33 -11.83
CA MET A 109 -21.23 -12.46 -11.54
C MET A 109 -21.11 -11.32 -12.57
N HIS A 110 -21.29 -11.60 -13.86
CA HIS A 110 -21.29 -10.59 -14.91
C HIS A 110 -22.31 -9.48 -14.64
N ASN A 111 -23.52 -9.86 -14.21
CA ASN A 111 -24.58 -8.89 -13.88
C ASN A 111 -24.23 -7.95 -12.71
N ILE A 112 -23.37 -8.38 -11.79
CA ILE A 112 -22.86 -7.55 -10.69
C ILE A 112 -21.70 -6.66 -11.16
N LEU A 113 -20.84 -7.20 -12.01
CA LEU A 113 -19.62 -6.54 -12.47
C LEU A 113 -19.89 -5.48 -13.54
N LEU A 114 -20.88 -5.70 -14.41
CA LEU A 114 -21.22 -4.78 -15.50
C LEU A 114 -21.55 -3.36 -15.02
N PRO A 115 -22.42 -3.12 -14.01
CA PRO A 115 -22.65 -1.78 -13.50
C PRO A 115 -21.38 -1.09 -12.97
N ILE A 116 -20.43 -1.86 -12.43
CA ILE A 116 -19.14 -1.34 -11.94
C ILE A 116 -18.26 -0.98 -13.13
N HIS A 117 -18.24 -1.79 -14.18
CA HIS A 117 -17.56 -1.47 -15.43
C HIS A 117 -18.08 -0.15 -16.02
N GLU A 118 -19.39 -0.01 -16.15
CA GLU A 118 -20.02 1.21 -16.68
C GLU A 118 -19.73 2.44 -15.80
N ALA A 119 -19.75 2.26 -14.47
CA ALA A 119 -19.37 3.31 -13.54
C ALA A 119 -17.89 3.73 -13.72
N GLY A 120 -17.02 2.81 -14.10
CA GLY A 120 -15.63 3.09 -14.46
C GLY A 120 -15.53 4.02 -15.66
N HIS A 121 -16.27 3.77 -16.74
CA HIS A 121 -16.31 4.70 -17.87
C HIS A 121 -16.75 6.10 -17.44
N VAL A 122 -17.82 6.21 -16.65
CA VAL A 122 -18.34 7.50 -16.17
C VAL A 122 -17.32 8.21 -15.27
N LEU A 123 -16.63 7.48 -14.40
CA LEU A 123 -15.62 8.04 -13.50
C LEU A 123 -14.42 8.61 -14.27
N PHE A 124 -14.02 7.96 -15.36
CA PHE A 124 -12.86 8.34 -16.15
C PHE A 124 -13.18 9.28 -17.34
N LEU A 125 -14.46 9.58 -17.58
CA LEU A 125 -14.94 10.55 -18.58
C LEU A 125 -14.17 11.88 -18.62
N PRO A 126 -13.89 12.57 -17.49
CA PRO A 126 -13.22 13.86 -17.52
C PRO A 126 -11.73 13.78 -17.92
N PHE A 127 -11.15 12.58 -17.98
CA PHE A 127 -9.73 12.38 -18.30
C PHE A 127 -9.48 12.08 -19.79
N GLY A 128 -10.51 12.17 -20.63
CA GLY A 128 -10.44 11.97 -22.07
C GLY A 128 -10.84 10.57 -22.52
N GLU A 129 -11.03 10.40 -23.83
CA GLU A 129 -11.63 9.20 -24.44
C GLU A 129 -10.86 7.91 -24.13
N PHE A 130 -9.53 7.95 -24.25
CA PHE A 130 -8.68 6.78 -23.98
C PHE A 130 -8.84 6.26 -22.54
N LEU A 131 -8.76 7.16 -21.55
CA LEU A 131 -8.93 6.81 -20.15
C LEU A 131 -10.37 6.44 -19.81
N THR A 132 -11.34 7.03 -20.52
CA THR A 132 -12.76 6.63 -20.41
C THR A 132 -12.92 5.17 -20.83
N ILE A 133 -12.45 4.77 -22.02
CA ILE A 133 -12.57 3.41 -22.54
C ILE A 133 -11.84 2.41 -21.63
N LEU A 134 -10.61 2.72 -21.19
CA LEU A 134 -9.89 1.86 -20.25
C LEU A 134 -10.50 1.85 -18.84
N GLY A 135 -11.20 2.92 -18.48
CA GLY A 135 -11.72 3.18 -17.15
C GLY A 135 -12.67 2.10 -16.65
N GLY A 136 -13.49 1.52 -17.53
CA GLY A 136 -14.40 0.44 -17.16
C GLY A 136 -13.66 -0.79 -16.65
N SER A 137 -12.80 -1.36 -17.49
CA SER A 137 -11.96 -2.51 -17.15
C SER A 137 -11.03 -2.24 -15.96
N PHE A 138 -10.45 -1.04 -15.91
CA PHE A 138 -9.57 -0.65 -14.82
C PHE A 138 -10.32 -0.59 -13.49
N PHE A 139 -11.47 0.08 -13.44
CA PHE A 139 -12.22 0.27 -12.20
C PHE A 139 -12.81 -1.05 -11.67
N GLN A 140 -13.24 -1.94 -12.57
CA GLN A 140 -13.72 -3.28 -12.25
C GLN A 140 -12.67 -4.14 -11.51
N LEU A 141 -11.38 -3.91 -11.77
CA LEU A 141 -10.26 -4.55 -11.06
C LEU A 141 -9.77 -3.74 -9.85
N ALA A 142 -9.66 -2.43 -10.01
CA ALA A 142 -9.07 -1.55 -8.99
C ALA A 142 -9.94 -1.49 -7.72
N LEU A 143 -11.27 -1.50 -7.85
CA LEU A 143 -12.19 -1.42 -6.72
C LEU A 143 -12.04 -2.60 -5.74
N PRO A 144 -12.18 -3.88 -6.15
CA PRO A 144 -12.03 -5.00 -5.23
C PRO A 144 -10.60 -5.08 -4.66
N LEU A 145 -9.59 -4.75 -5.46
CA LEU A 145 -8.20 -4.74 -4.99
C LEU A 145 -7.95 -3.66 -3.92
N GLY A 146 -8.47 -2.45 -4.14
CA GLY A 146 -8.39 -1.35 -3.18
C GLY A 146 -9.10 -1.68 -1.87
N LEU A 147 -10.28 -2.32 -1.93
CA LEU A 147 -10.98 -2.81 -0.73
C LEU A 147 -10.18 -3.90 -0.01
N ALA A 148 -9.57 -4.85 -0.73
CA ALA A 148 -8.72 -5.87 -0.12
C ALA A 148 -7.55 -5.23 0.67
N ILE A 149 -6.86 -4.27 0.05
CA ILE A 149 -5.76 -3.53 0.70
C ILE A 149 -6.27 -2.77 1.93
N ALA A 150 -7.42 -2.09 1.81
CA ALA A 150 -8.02 -1.36 2.93
C ALA A 150 -8.39 -2.29 4.10
N PHE A 151 -8.96 -3.47 3.83
CA PHE A 151 -9.28 -4.44 4.87
C PHE A 151 -8.06 -4.99 5.59
N VAL A 152 -6.96 -5.25 4.87
CA VAL A 152 -5.69 -5.69 5.47
C VAL A 152 -5.08 -4.58 6.33
N LEU A 153 -4.91 -3.38 5.76
CA LEU A 153 -4.16 -2.31 6.41
C LEU A 153 -4.94 -1.62 7.53
N ARG A 154 -6.25 -1.40 7.35
CA ARG A 154 -7.06 -0.60 8.27
C ARG A 154 -7.86 -1.43 9.26
N ASN A 155 -8.43 -2.54 8.80
CA ASN A 155 -9.32 -3.36 9.62
C ASN A 155 -8.65 -4.62 10.16
N ARG A 156 -7.46 -4.97 9.64
CA ARG A 156 -6.77 -6.25 9.88
C ARG A 156 -7.71 -7.45 9.68
N ASP A 157 -8.65 -7.33 8.74
CA ASP A 157 -9.62 -8.38 8.41
C ASP A 157 -9.20 -9.17 7.18
N ASN A 158 -8.36 -10.18 7.41
CA ASN A 158 -7.85 -11.07 6.36
C ASN A 158 -8.96 -11.90 5.69
N PHE A 159 -10.07 -12.17 6.38
CA PHE A 159 -11.21 -12.87 5.78
C PHE A 159 -11.89 -11.98 4.73
N ALA A 160 -12.19 -10.73 5.08
CA ALA A 160 -12.78 -9.77 4.13
C ALA A 160 -11.82 -9.50 2.96
N ALA A 161 -10.53 -9.38 3.23
CA ALA A 161 -9.51 -9.25 2.19
C ALA A 161 -9.47 -10.45 1.23
N ALA A 162 -9.61 -11.68 1.74
CA ALA A 162 -9.67 -12.88 0.89
C ALA A 162 -10.93 -12.91 0.01
N VAL A 163 -12.08 -12.47 0.53
CA VAL A 163 -13.31 -12.35 -0.26
C VAL A 163 -13.14 -11.29 -1.37
N CYS A 164 -12.55 -10.15 -1.06
CA CYS A 164 -12.24 -9.11 -2.05
C CYS A 164 -11.23 -9.60 -3.10
N LEU A 165 -10.25 -10.41 -2.71
CA LEU A 165 -9.28 -11.00 -3.65
C LEU A 165 -9.95 -12.04 -4.57
N TRP A 166 -10.88 -12.84 -4.04
CA TRP A 166 -11.69 -13.73 -4.85
C TRP A 166 -12.55 -12.93 -5.85
N TRP A 167 -13.17 -11.84 -5.40
CA TRP A 167 -13.92 -10.93 -6.27
C TRP A 167 -13.03 -10.34 -7.37
N PHE A 168 -11.81 -9.89 -7.05
CA PHE A 168 -10.83 -9.46 -8.05
C PHE A 168 -10.56 -10.54 -9.11
N GLY A 169 -10.40 -11.81 -8.69
CA GLY A 169 -10.24 -12.94 -9.62
C GLY A 169 -11.46 -13.14 -10.51
N ALA A 170 -12.68 -13.03 -9.95
CA ALA A 170 -13.92 -13.13 -10.72
C ALA A 170 -14.06 -11.96 -11.72
N SER A 171 -13.70 -10.73 -11.32
CA SER A 171 -13.59 -9.57 -12.21
C SER A 171 -12.61 -9.83 -13.36
N PHE A 172 -11.49 -10.51 -13.10
CA PHE A 172 -10.50 -10.84 -14.11
C PHE A 172 -11.02 -11.85 -15.15
N LEU A 173 -11.79 -12.86 -14.71
CA LEU A 173 -12.42 -13.83 -15.62
C LEU A 173 -13.48 -13.16 -16.51
N ASP A 174 -14.22 -12.20 -15.96
CA ASP A 174 -15.29 -11.47 -16.65
C ASP A 174 -14.80 -10.43 -17.68
N LEU A 175 -13.50 -10.11 -17.67
CA LEU A 175 -12.89 -9.27 -18.70
C LEU A 175 -12.72 -10.01 -20.03
N ALA A 176 -12.53 -11.33 -20.02
CA ALA A 176 -12.22 -12.12 -21.23
C ALA A 176 -13.29 -11.96 -22.34
N PRO A 177 -14.61 -11.97 -22.05
CA PRO A 177 -15.64 -11.73 -23.07
C PRO A 177 -15.63 -10.32 -23.65
N THR A 178 -15.35 -9.28 -22.85
CA THR A 178 -15.43 -7.87 -23.30
C THR A 178 -14.45 -7.52 -24.41
N PHE A 179 -13.28 -8.17 -24.45
CA PHE A 179 -12.32 -8.02 -25.55
C PHE A 179 -12.76 -8.72 -26.84
N MET A 180 -13.58 -9.77 -26.74
CA MET A 180 -13.97 -10.60 -27.88
C MET A 180 -15.20 -10.05 -28.61
N THR A 181 -16.20 -9.57 -27.86
CA THR A 181 -17.42 -9.00 -28.46
C THR A 181 -17.16 -7.69 -29.21
N HIS A 182 -16.17 -6.90 -28.78
CA HIS A 182 -15.78 -5.68 -29.48
C HIS A 182 -14.97 -5.92 -30.78
N TRP A 183 -14.43 -7.13 -30.99
CA TRP A 183 -13.66 -7.54 -32.17
C TRP A 183 -14.48 -8.29 -33.24
N ILE A 184 -15.70 -8.73 -32.92
CA ILE A 184 -16.58 -9.45 -33.87
C ILE A 184 -17.52 -8.50 -34.62
N HIS A 185 -17.70 -7.27 -34.13
CA HIS A 185 -18.60 -6.28 -34.73
C HIS A 185 -17.88 -5.09 -35.39
N ASN A 186 -16.58 -5.18 -35.64
CA ASN A 186 -15.78 -4.21 -36.40
C ASN A 186 -14.88 -4.94 -37.39
#